data_AF-A0A2V5Q4C0-F1
#
_entry.id   AF-A0A2V5Q4C0-F1
#
_cell.length_a   1.000
_cell.length_b   1.000
_cell.length_c   1.000
_cell.angle_alpha   90.00
_cell.angle_beta   90.00
_cell.angle_gamma   90.00
#
_symmetry.space_group_name_H-M   'P 1'
#
loop_
_entity.id
_entity.type
_entity.pdbx_description
1 polymer ?
#
loop_
_entity_poly.entity_id
_entity_poly.type
_entity_poly.pdbx_seq_one_letter_code
_entity_poly.pdbx_strand_id
1 'polypeptide(L)'
;MIYEKNQGLQYLIIKSAEEGTLYPSAGSPQFTSAVVNAGHAAGLKIFGYGRFYGTDIPGELAMVDYAFGQGADGFVIDAEGEWETLSNNTVVASNLCSSIRTNWPTKFLAHSPFAYISVHQSFPYKEFGYYCDAVMPQGYWIEFGDTPTNSVNHMNTDWRNWQNGLSGKWTNFIKPILPIGQGWSGSGTITATQITQFVNALKGQSNRQTKAGTKV
;
A
#
# COMPACT_ATOMS: atom_id res chain seq x y z
N MET A 1 -7.23 15.32 14.26
CA MET A 1 -5.97 15.00 13.54
C MET A 1 -4.85 16.03 13.76
N ILE A 2 -4.98 16.95 14.72
CA ILE A 2 -3.93 17.95 15.03
C ILE A 2 -2.72 17.27 15.71
N TYR A 3 -2.98 16.27 16.56
CA TYR A 3 -1.90 15.52 17.23
C TYR A 3 -0.95 14.90 16.21
N GLU A 4 -1.49 14.16 15.23
CA GLU A 4 -0.74 13.50 14.16
C GLU A 4 0.09 14.51 13.36
N LYS A 5 -0.51 15.65 12.99
CA LYS A 5 0.21 16.74 12.32
C LYS A 5 1.38 17.25 13.15
N ASN A 6 1.18 17.45 14.45
CA ASN A 6 2.22 17.92 15.37
C ASN A 6 3.32 16.89 15.63
N GLN A 7 3.05 15.59 15.40
CA GLN A 7 4.08 14.55 15.35
C GLN A 7 4.86 14.53 14.02
N GLY A 8 4.56 15.45 13.10
CA GLY A 8 5.24 15.59 11.82
C GLY A 8 4.68 14.71 10.70
N LEU A 9 3.53 14.06 10.91
CA LEU A 9 2.89 13.29 9.84
C LEU A 9 2.46 14.24 8.72
N GLN A 10 2.59 13.76 7.48
CA GLN A 10 2.15 14.47 6.29
C GLN A 10 0.83 13.91 5.77
N TYR A 11 0.52 12.66 6.12
CA TYR A 11 -0.68 11.96 5.67
C TYR A 11 -1.14 10.90 6.66
N LEU A 12 -2.39 10.47 6.48
CA LEU A 12 -2.96 9.30 7.12
C LEU A 12 -3.57 8.38 6.07
N ILE A 13 -3.34 7.07 6.23
CA ILE A 13 -3.97 6.01 5.45
C ILE A 13 -4.97 5.33 6.38
N ILE A 14 -6.25 5.34 6.03
CA ILE A 14 -7.34 4.89 6.89
C ILE A 14 -8.12 3.80 6.18
N LYS A 15 -8.30 2.65 6.84
CA LYS A 15 -9.11 1.55 6.28
C LYS A 15 -10.52 2.03 6.00
N SER A 16 -10.92 1.97 4.74
CA SER A 16 -12.23 2.40 4.26
C SER A 16 -13.09 1.22 3.82
N ALA A 17 -12.48 0.09 3.49
CA ALA A 17 -13.18 -1.05 2.91
C ALA A 17 -12.55 -2.42 3.23
N GLU A 18 -13.39 -3.44 3.11
CA GLU A 18 -13.06 -4.86 3.06
C GLU A 18 -13.90 -5.45 1.91
N GLU A 19 -13.24 -6.03 0.91
CA GLU A 19 -13.86 -6.49 -0.34
C GLU A 19 -14.74 -5.38 -0.95
N GLY A 20 -16.02 -5.68 -1.25
CA GLY A 20 -17.01 -4.74 -1.75
C GLY A 20 -17.81 -4.00 -0.67
N THR A 21 -17.35 -3.98 0.58
CA THR A 21 -18.10 -3.42 1.72
C THR A 21 -17.33 -2.33 2.46
N LEU A 22 -18.04 -1.29 2.90
CA LEU A 22 -17.49 -0.22 3.74
C LEU A 22 -17.07 -0.75 5.11
N TYR A 23 -15.92 -0.28 5.59
CA TYR A 23 -15.39 -0.66 6.90
C TYR A 23 -15.73 0.38 7.99
N PRO A 24 -16.07 -0.04 9.23
CA PRO A 24 -16.33 -1.43 9.64
C PRO A 24 -17.71 -1.94 9.20
N SER A 25 -18.61 -1.03 8.77
CA SER A 25 -19.90 -1.38 8.19
C SER A 25 -20.45 -0.23 7.36
N ALA A 26 -21.38 -0.51 6.45
CA ALA A 26 -22.07 0.51 5.65
C ALA A 26 -22.96 1.45 6.48
N GLY A 27 -23.50 1.00 7.62
CA GLY A 27 -24.35 1.82 8.48
C GLY A 27 -23.57 2.86 9.31
N SER A 28 -22.28 2.63 9.53
CA SER A 28 -21.40 3.53 10.28
C SER A 28 -19.96 3.40 9.76
N PRO A 29 -19.68 3.85 8.53
CA PRO A 29 -18.35 3.76 7.95
C PRO A 29 -17.39 4.69 8.68
N GLN A 30 -16.16 4.25 8.92
CA GLN A 30 -15.15 5.12 9.55
C GLN A 30 -14.56 6.13 8.57
N PHE A 31 -14.56 5.82 7.27
CA PHE A 31 -14.08 6.73 6.24
C PHE A 31 -15.23 7.59 5.72
N THR A 32 -15.23 8.88 6.07
CA THR A 32 -16.28 9.84 5.73
C THR A 32 -15.69 11.18 5.32
N SER A 33 -16.47 12.02 4.65
CA SER A 33 -16.06 13.38 4.31
C SER A 33 -15.70 14.22 5.54
N ALA A 34 -16.34 13.98 6.69
CA ALA A 34 -15.98 14.65 7.95
C ALA A 34 -14.54 14.30 8.39
N VAL A 35 -14.15 13.03 8.28
CA VAL A 35 -12.80 12.56 8.60
C VAL A 35 -11.77 13.15 7.63
N VAL A 36 -12.08 13.14 6.32
CA VAL A 36 -11.21 13.73 5.29
C VAL A 36 -11.03 15.23 5.53
N ASN A 37 -12.12 15.97 5.72
CA ASN A 37 -12.10 17.42 5.95
C ASN A 37 -11.32 17.77 7.24
N ALA A 38 -11.46 16.99 8.31
CA ALA A 38 -10.69 17.19 9.53
C ALA A 38 -9.17 17.00 9.30
N GLY A 39 -8.79 16.06 8.43
CA GLY A 39 -7.41 15.86 8.00
C GLY A 39 -6.88 17.03 7.19
N HIS A 40 -7.63 17.46 6.18
CA HIS A 40 -7.28 18.61 5.33
C HIS A 40 -7.17 19.90 6.16
N ALA A 41 -8.07 20.14 7.10
CA ALA A 41 -8.01 21.30 8.01
C ALA A 41 -6.76 21.27 8.91
N ALA A 42 -6.25 20.09 9.26
CA ALA A 42 -4.98 19.93 9.97
C ALA A 42 -3.75 19.99 9.02
N GLY A 43 -3.95 20.14 7.71
CA GLY A 43 -2.87 20.13 6.72
C GLY A 43 -2.25 18.75 6.48
N LEU A 44 -3.05 17.69 6.62
CA LEU A 44 -2.70 16.31 6.27
C LEU A 44 -3.36 15.90 4.96
N LYS A 45 -2.72 15.00 4.22
CA LYS A 45 -3.34 14.24 3.13
C LYS A 45 -4.03 13.00 3.66
N ILE A 46 -5.18 12.64 3.11
CA ILE A 46 -5.98 11.50 3.60
C ILE A 46 -6.19 10.49 2.50
N PHE A 47 -5.83 9.24 2.78
CA PHE A 47 -5.89 8.12 1.83
C PHE A 47 -6.83 7.04 2.34
N GLY A 48 -7.65 6.49 1.45
CA GLY A 48 -8.40 5.26 1.72
C GLY A 48 -7.51 4.02 1.65
N TYR A 49 -7.90 2.96 2.34
CA TYR A 49 -7.23 1.66 2.31
C TYR A 49 -8.27 0.55 2.27
N GLY A 50 -8.18 -0.36 1.31
CA GLY A 50 -9.14 -1.44 1.12
C GLY A 50 -8.46 -2.79 0.98
N ARG A 51 -8.83 -3.75 1.84
CA ARG A 51 -8.43 -5.14 1.68
C ARG A 51 -9.29 -5.78 0.62
N PHE A 52 -8.73 -6.04 -0.55
CA PHE A 52 -9.43 -6.54 -1.73
C PHE A 52 -8.97 -7.96 -2.06
N TYR A 53 -9.88 -8.76 -2.58
CA TYR A 53 -9.72 -10.19 -2.85
C TYR A 53 -9.76 -10.50 -4.35
N GLY A 54 -10.18 -9.55 -5.20
CA GLY A 54 -10.27 -9.74 -6.64
C GLY A 54 -11.46 -10.60 -7.09
N THR A 55 -12.36 -10.93 -6.17
CA THR A 55 -13.55 -11.77 -6.38
C THR A 55 -14.78 -10.97 -6.77
N ASP A 56 -14.84 -9.68 -6.41
CA ASP A 56 -15.94 -8.75 -6.74
C ASP A 56 -15.37 -7.40 -7.22
N ILE A 57 -14.90 -7.36 -8.47
CA ILE A 57 -14.31 -6.15 -9.05
C ILE A 57 -15.27 -4.95 -9.06
N PRO A 58 -16.55 -5.09 -9.44
CA PRO A 58 -17.50 -3.98 -9.34
C PRO A 58 -17.67 -3.46 -7.91
N GLY A 59 -17.78 -4.34 -6.91
CA GLY A 59 -17.89 -3.95 -5.50
C GLY A 59 -16.64 -3.26 -4.99
N GLU A 60 -15.45 -3.82 -5.25
CA GLU A 60 -14.16 -3.25 -4.87
C GLU A 60 -13.93 -1.88 -5.51
N LEU A 61 -14.26 -1.72 -6.80
CA LEU A 61 -14.23 -0.43 -7.48
C LEU A 61 -15.17 0.59 -6.82
N ALA A 62 -16.39 0.18 -6.46
CA ALA A 62 -17.35 1.05 -5.78
C ALA A 62 -16.82 1.55 -4.42
N MET A 63 -15.98 0.76 -3.74
CA MET A 63 -15.33 1.19 -2.49
C MET A 63 -14.26 2.25 -2.71
N VAL A 64 -13.50 2.14 -3.80
CA VAL A 64 -12.53 3.17 -4.22
C VAL A 64 -13.27 4.45 -4.62
N ASP A 65 -14.32 4.33 -5.43
CA ASP A 65 -15.18 5.44 -5.84
C ASP A 65 -15.81 6.14 -4.63
N TYR A 66 -16.28 5.37 -3.64
CA TYR A 66 -16.79 5.93 -2.39
C TYR A 66 -15.72 6.75 -1.66
N ALA A 67 -14.53 6.19 -1.44
CA ALA A 67 -13.46 6.90 -0.72
C ALA A 67 -13.05 8.19 -1.42
N PHE A 68 -12.95 8.18 -2.76
CA PHE A 68 -12.69 9.40 -3.54
C PHE A 68 -13.85 10.38 -3.51
N GLY A 69 -15.10 9.90 -3.53
CA GLY A 69 -16.29 10.72 -3.33
C GLY A 69 -16.36 11.39 -1.95
N GLN A 70 -15.76 10.79 -0.91
CA GLN A 70 -15.58 11.43 0.40
C GLN A 70 -14.46 12.48 0.42
N GLY A 71 -13.69 12.61 -0.66
CA GLY A 71 -12.63 13.62 -0.82
C GLY A 71 -11.20 13.10 -0.62
N ALA A 72 -10.98 11.78 -0.55
CA ALA A 72 -9.63 11.22 -0.38
C ALA A 72 -8.64 11.76 -1.42
N ASP A 73 -7.40 12.01 -1.00
CA ASP A 73 -6.29 12.42 -1.86
C ASP A 73 -5.75 11.24 -2.69
N GLY A 74 -5.90 10.02 -2.18
CA GLY A 74 -5.48 8.80 -2.84
C GLY A 74 -6.10 7.55 -2.21
N PHE A 75 -5.77 6.38 -2.78
CA PHE A 75 -6.21 5.08 -2.28
C PHE A 75 -5.08 4.07 -2.29
N VAL A 76 -5.05 3.17 -1.30
CA VAL A 76 -4.10 2.06 -1.21
C VAL A 76 -4.87 0.75 -1.29
N ILE A 77 -4.57 -0.06 -2.31
CA ILE A 77 -5.14 -1.40 -2.49
C ILE A 77 -4.29 -2.38 -1.69
N ASP A 78 -4.91 -3.04 -0.72
CA ASP A 78 -4.32 -4.15 0.01
C ASP A 78 -4.77 -5.47 -0.63
N ALA A 79 -3.84 -6.07 -1.35
CA ALA A 79 -4.02 -7.32 -2.06
C ALA A 79 -2.94 -8.28 -1.56
N GLU A 80 -3.35 -9.44 -1.05
CA GLU A 80 -2.46 -10.43 -0.44
C GLU A 80 -2.69 -11.83 -1.03
N GLY A 81 -2.73 -12.87 -0.20
CA GLY A 81 -2.60 -14.27 -0.61
C GLY A 81 -3.72 -14.79 -1.51
N GLU A 82 -4.93 -14.22 -1.42
CA GLU A 82 -6.05 -14.62 -2.29
C GLU A 82 -5.69 -14.41 -3.76
N TRP A 83 -4.97 -13.32 -4.07
CA TRP A 83 -4.53 -12.97 -5.42
C TRP A 83 -3.48 -13.94 -5.98
N GLU A 84 -2.76 -14.67 -5.13
CA GLU A 84 -1.83 -15.72 -5.58
C GLU A 84 -2.56 -16.97 -6.06
N THR A 85 -3.79 -17.18 -5.60
CA THR A 85 -4.60 -18.38 -5.91
C THR A 85 -5.65 -18.15 -7.01
N LEU A 86 -5.93 -16.89 -7.35
CA LEU A 86 -6.82 -16.55 -8.46
C LEU A 86 -6.22 -16.99 -9.81
N SER A 87 -6.92 -17.86 -10.52
CA SER A 87 -6.47 -18.41 -11.81
C SER A 87 -6.28 -17.36 -12.91
N ASN A 88 -6.94 -16.21 -12.79
CA ASN A 88 -6.92 -15.08 -13.73
C ASN A 88 -6.41 -13.78 -13.08
N ASN A 89 -5.56 -13.88 -12.05
CA ASN A 89 -5.13 -12.75 -11.22
C ASN A 89 -4.61 -11.54 -12.00
N THR A 90 -3.84 -11.75 -13.07
CA THR A 90 -3.30 -10.67 -13.91
C THR A 90 -4.40 -9.89 -14.63
N VAL A 91 -5.42 -10.59 -15.16
CA VAL A 91 -6.56 -9.96 -15.82
C VAL A 91 -7.40 -9.19 -14.80
N VAL A 92 -7.68 -9.79 -13.66
CA VAL A 92 -8.47 -9.18 -12.57
C VAL A 92 -7.78 -7.93 -12.03
N ALA A 93 -6.48 -7.99 -11.76
CA ALA A 93 -5.69 -6.85 -11.25
C ALA A 93 -5.68 -5.70 -12.26
N SER A 94 -5.51 -6.02 -13.55
CA SER A 94 -5.56 -5.03 -14.63
C SER A 94 -6.93 -4.40 -14.77
N ASN A 95 -8.01 -5.18 -14.67
CA ASN A 95 -9.38 -4.69 -14.78
C ASN A 95 -9.74 -3.75 -13.63
N LEU A 96 -9.45 -4.14 -12.39
CA LEU A 96 -9.67 -3.27 -11.23
C LEU A 96 -8.93 -1.94 -11.38
N CYS A 97 -7.61 -2.02 -11.60
CA CYS A 97 -6.78 -0.83 -11.63
C CYS A 97 -7.07 0.09 -12.81
N SER A 98 -7.32 -0.47 -14.01
CA SER A 98 -7.71 0.34 -15.17
C SER A 98 -9.07 0.99 -15.00
N SER A 99 -10.02 0.33 -14.32
CA SER A 99 -11.33 0.92 -14.01
C SER A 99 -11.18 2.08 -13.02
N ILE A 100 -10.36 1.93 -11.98
CA ILE A 100 -10.03 3.04 -11.06
C ILE A 100 -9.41 4.21 -11.82
N ARG A 101 -8.46 3.95 -12.73
CA ARG A 101 -7.82 5.01 -13.54
C ARG A 101 -8.79 5.66 -14.54
N THR A 102 -9.79 4.93 -15.01
CA THR A 102 -10.84 5.47 -15.88
C THR A 102 -11.73 6.46 -15.10
N ASN A 103 -12.14 6.09 -13.89
CA ASN A 103 -12.98 6.94 -13.04
C ASN A 103 -12.20 8.12 -12.42
N TRP A 104 -10.93 7.89 -12.05
CA TRP A 104 -10.10 8.80 -11.27
C TRP A 104 -8.67 8.91 -11.82
N PRO A 105 -8.49 9.47 -13.03
CA PRO A 105 -7.22 9.43 -13.75
C PRO A 105 -6.07 10.18 -13.05
N THR A 106 -6.37 11.14 -12.18
CA THR A 106 -5.37 12.00 -11.52
C THR A 106 -5.24 11.75 -10.02
N LYS A 107 -6.06 10.88 -9.43
CA LYS A 107 -5.96 10.56 -7.99
C LYS A 107 -4.74 9.69 -7.73
N PHE A 108 -4.12 9.85 -6.57
CA PHE A 108 -2.99 8.98 -6.20
C PHE A 108 -3.49 7.55 -5.95
N LEU A 109 -2.79 6.55 -6.49
CA LEU A 109 -3.09 5.14 -6.27
C LEU A 109 -1.82 4.40 -5.86
N ALA A 110 -1.90 3.58 -4.83
CA ALA A 110 -0.84 2.65 -4.47
C ALA A 110 -1.40 1.25 -4.22
N HIS A 111 -0.52 0.26 -4.19
CA HIS A 111 -0.84 -1.06 -3.66
C HIS A 111 0.12 -1.44 -2.52
N SER A 112 -0.35 -2.26 -1.60
CA SER A 112 0.34 -2.69 -0.39
C SER A 112 0.56 -4.20 -0.40
N PRO A 113 1.52 -4.71 -1.18
CA PRO A 113 1.76 -6.15 -1.31
C PRO A 113 2.69 -6.69 -0.22
N PHE A 114 3.03 -7.97 -0.31
CA PHE A 114 4.03 -8.62 0.55
C PHE A 114 5.40 -7.90 0.56
N ALA A 115 6.11 -7.99 1.69
CA ALA A 115 7.48 -7.48 1.82
C ALA A 115 8.48 -8.15 0.88
N TYR A 116 8.43 -9.48 0.76
CA TYR A 116 9.43 -10.29 0.07
C TYR A 116 8.86 -10.85 -1.23
N ILE A 117 9.10 -10.14 -2.34
CA ILE A 117 8.58 -10.49 -3.67
C ILE A 117 9.09 -11.85 -4.15
N SER A 118 10.28 -12.27 -3.70
CA SER A 118 10.88 -13.55 -4.08
C SER A 118 10.14 -14.76 -3.49
N VAL A 119 9.39 -14.57 -2.40
CA VAL A 119 8.59 -15.61 -1.73
C VAL A 119 7.21 -15.74 -2.38
N HIS A 120 6.63 -14.62 -2.81
CA HIS A 120 5.25 -14.52 -3.30
C HIS A 120 5.18 -14.33 -4.81
N GLN A 121 5.82 -15.21 -5.59
CA GLN A 121 6.06 -15.00 -7.03
C GLN A 121 4.80 -15.09 -7.89
N SER A 122 3.73 -15.70 -7.39
CA SER A 122 2.46 -15.85 -8.10
C SER A 122 1.63 -14.57 -8.10
N PHE A 123 1.93 -13.61 -7.22
CA PHE A 123 1.19 -12.37 -7.08
C PHE A 123 1.39 -11.45 -8.31
N PRO A 124 0.33 -10.75 -8.79
CA PRO A 124 0.38 -9.96 -10.03
C PRO A 124 1.01 -8.56 -9.82
N TYR A 125 2.28 -8.50 -9.40
CA TYR A 125 2.98 -7.24 -9.09
C TYR A 125 3.06 -6.30 -10.28
N LYS A 126 3.21 -6.85 -11.49
CA LYS A 126 3.31 -6.04 -12.70
C LYS A 126 1.98 -5.33 -12.89
N GLU A 127 0.87 -6.03 -12.88
CA GLU A 127 -0.43 -5.47 -13.17
C GLU A 127 -0.79 -4.34 -12.20
N PHE A 128 -0.60 -4.52 -10.89
CA PHE A 128 -0.73 -3.42 -9.93
C PHE A 128 0.28 -2.30 -10.16
N GLY A 129 1.55 -2.64 -10.34
CA GLY A 129 2.64 -1.70 -10.56
C GLY A 129 2.51 -0.88 -11.85
N TYR A 130 1.72 -1.30 -12.85
CA TYR A 130 1.48 -0.49 -14.05
C TYR A 130 0.72 0.78 -13.70
N TYR A 131 -0.38 0.58 -12.97
CA TYR A 131 -1.40 1.58 -12.74
C TYR A 131 -1.14 2.37 -11.45
N CYS A 132 -0.46 1.79 -10.47
CA CYS A 132 -0.13 2.47 -9.22
C CYS A 132 1.00 3.50 -9.40
N ASP A 133 0.97 4.54 -8.58
CA ASP A 133 1.99 5.58 -8.47
C ASP A 133 3.10 5.18 -7.48
N ALA A 134 2.80 4.29 -6.53
CA ALA A 134 3.74 3.76 -5.55
C ALA A 134 3.42 2.31 -5.16
N VAL A 135 4.40 1.64 -4.58
CA VAL A 135 4.27 0.34 -3.92
C VAL A 135 4.56 0.51 -2.44
N MET A 136 3.70 -0.02 -1.57
CA MET A 136 3.82 0.10 -0.12
C MET A 136 3.96 -1.28 0.54
N PRO A 137 5.07 -2.01 0.31
CA PRO A 137 5.22 -3.37 0.81
C PRO A 137 5.15 -3.47 2.34
N GLN A 138 4.54 -4.54 2.82
CA GLN A 138 4.16 -4.77 4.21
C GLN A 138 5.30 -5.39 5.04
N GLY A 139 6.12 -4.56 5.70
CA GLY A 139 7.27 -4.97 6.51
C GLY A 139 6.89 -5.42 7.93
N TYR A 140 6.36 -6.63 8.09
CA TYR A 140 5.93 -7.20 9.36
C TYR A 140 6.99 -8.05 10.05
N TRP A 141 8.12 -7.42 10.38
CA TRP A 141 9.32 -8.12 10.85
C TRP A 141 9.09 -9.02 12.07
N ILE A 142 8.18 -8.69 12.99
CA ILE A 142 7.90 -9.56 14.14
C ILE A 142 7.20 -10.83 13.66
N GLU A 143 6.18 -10.70 12.79
CA GLU A 143 5.45 -11.85 12.24
C GLU A 143 6.34 -12.72 11.35
N PHE A 144 7.38 -12.13 10.74
CA PHE A 144 8.38 -12.88 9.98
C PHE A 144 9.43 -13.58 10.85
N GLY A 145 9.46 -13.31 12.16
CA GLY A 145 10.53 -13.76 13.04
C GLY A 145 11.88 -13.10 12.74
N ASP A 146 11.88 -11.85 12.28
CA ASP A 146 13.05 -11.11 11.80
C ASP A 146 13.25 -9.77 12.56
N THR A 147 14.37 -9.10 12.29
CA THR A 147 14.65 -7.76 12.81
C THR A 147 14.18 -6.67 11.85
N PRO A 148 13.88 -5.45 12.33
CA PRO A 148 13.49 -4.35 11.45
C PRO A 148 14.51 -4.07 10.34
N THR A 149 15.81 -4.07 10.69
CA THR A 149 16.89 -3.77 9.74
C THR A 149 17.02 -4.85 8.67
N ASN A 150 16.98 -6.12 9.07
CA ASN A 150 17.05 -7.23 8.11
C ASN A 150 15.85 -7.23 7.17
N SER A 151 14.66 -6.99 7.69
CA SER A 151 13.44 -6.94 6.89
C SER A 151 13.53 -5.86 5.80
N VAL A 152 14.02 -4.67 6.15
CA VAL A 152 14.26 -3.60 5.17
C VAL A 152 15.33 -3.99 4.14
N ASN A 153 16.45 -4.59 4.56
CA ASN A 153 17.53 -4.97 3.66
C ASN A 153 17.12 -6.08 2.68
N HIS A 154 16.37 -7.07 3.17
CA HIS A 154 15.84 -8.16 2.37
C HIS A 154 14.86 -7.61 1.35
N MET A 155 13.84 -6.86 1.79
CA MET A 155 12.88 -6.20 0.91
C MET A 155 13.57 -5.34 -0.15
N ASN A 156 14.57 -4.53 0.23
CA ASN A 156 15.29 -3.71 -0.74
C ASN A 156 16.03 -4.55 -1.79
N THR A 157 16.69 -5.63 -1.38
CA THR A 157 17.39 -6.54 -2.30
C THR A 157 16.43 -7.22 -3.26
N ASP A 158 15.31 -7.70 -2.73
CA ASP A 158 14.26 -8.39 -3.47
C ASP A 158 13.64 -7.52 -4.55
N TRP A 159 13.18 -6.34 -4.16
CA TRP A 159 12.59 -5.38 -5.09
C TRP A 159 13.59 -4.90 -6.14
N ARG A 160 14.86 -4.70 -5.77
CA ARG A 160 15.93 -4.37 -6.72
C ARG A 160 16.13 -5.45 -7.77
N ASN A 161 16.26 -6.71 -7.32
CA ASN A 161 16.49 -7.83 -8.20
C ASN A 161 15.31 -8.02 -9.16
N TRP A 162 14.08 -7.94 -8.64
CA TRP A 162 12.87 -8.02 -9.45
C TRP A 162 12.79 -6.88 -10.48
N GLN A 163 13.02 -5.62 -10.08
CA GLN A 163 12.99 -4.47 -10.98
C GLN A 163 14.06 -4.55 -12.08
N ASN A 164 15.26 -5.04 -11.76
CA ASN A 164 16.33 -5.25 -12.76
C ASN A 164 15.99 -6.33 -13.79
N GLY A 165 15.11 -7.27 -13.45
CA GLY A 165 14.59 -8.29 -14.36
C GLY A 165 13.47 -7.81 -15.29
N LEU A 166 12.94 -6.59 -15.09
CA LEU A 166 11.86 -6.05 -15.92
C LEU A 166 12.40 -5.56 -17.28
N SER A 167 11.64 -5.82 -18.34
CA SER A 167 12.01 -5.46 -19.72
C SER A 167 10.82 -4.98 -20.54
N GLY A 168 11.09 -4.26 -21.63
CA GLY A 168 10.07 -3.72 -22.53
C GLY A 168 9.10 -2.79 -21.80
N LYS A 169 7.79 -2.94 -22.06
CA LYS A 169 6.76 -2.15 -21.38
C LYS A 169 6.87 -2.27 -19.85
N TRP A 170 7.33 -3.42 -19.35
CA TRP A 170 7.42 -3.73 -17.93
C TRP A 170 8.40 -2.85 -17.13
N THR A 171 9.24 -2.04 -17.79
CA THR A 171 10.11 -1.07 -17.12
C THR A 171 9.35 0.15 -16.57
N ASN A 172 8.17 0.49 -17.11
CA ASN A 172 7.30 1.57 -16.61
C ASN A 172 6.72 1.33 -15.20
N PHE A 173 6.97 0.13 -14.66
CA PHE A 173 6.42 -0.41 -13.42
C PHE A 173 7.37 -0.22 -12.24
N ILE A 174 8.56 0.31 -12.50
CA ILE A 174 9.50 0.71 -11.46
C ILE A 174 8.89 1.95 -10.78
N LYS A 175 8.25 1.72 -9.63
CA LYS A 175 7.60 2.77 -8.82
C LYS A 175 8.36 3.04 -7.53
N PRO A 176 8.23 4.24 -6.96
CA PRO A 176 8.64 4.51 -5.60
C PRO A 176 8.15 3.42 -4.64
N ILE A 177 9.07 2.90 -3.83
CA ILE A 177 8.76 1.94 -2.78
C ILE A 177 8.67 2.72 -1.47
N LEU A 178 7.53 2.64 -0.82
CA LEU A 178 7.15 3.33 0.42
C LEU A 178 6.66 2.30 1.45
N PRO A 179 7.54 1.47 2.03
CA PRO A 179 7.12 0.36 2.88
C PRO A 179 6.29 0.82 4.07
N ILE A 180 5.28 0.04 4.40
CA ILE A 180 4.58 0.17 5.68
C ILE A 180 5.21 -0.78 6.69
N GLY A 181 5.51 -0.29 7.89
CA GLY A 181 6.15 -1.06 8.95
C GLY A 181 5.14 -1.56 9.99
N GLN A 182 5.47 -2.64 10.68
CA GLN A 182 4.68 -3.14 11.80
C GLN A 182 4.57 -2.11 12.92
N GLY A 183 3.34 -1.69 13.19
CA GLY A 183 3.01 -0.74 14.26
C GLY A 183 2.26 -1.35 15.44
N TRP A 184 1.96 -2.65 15.40
CA TRP A 184 1.16 -3.37 16.40
C TRP A 184 1.91 -4.59 16.94
N SER A 185 1.55 -4.99 18.16
CA SER A 185 1.97 -6.27 18.74
C SER A 185 1.05 -7.39 18.25
N GLY A 186 1.64 -8.48 17.76
CA GLY A 186 0.95 -9.70 17.32
C GLY A 186 1.58 -10.92 17.98
N SER A 187 2.30 -11.74 17.22
CA SER A 187 3.06 -12.89 17.76
C SER A 187 4.19 -12.49 18.71
N GLY A 188 4.60 -11.22 18.67
CA GLY A 188 5.54 -10.60 19.60
C GLY A 188 5.16 -9.15 19.92
N THR A 189 5.97 -8.50 20.77
CA THR A 189 5.73 -7.13 21.23
C THR A 189 6.48 -6.12 20.38
N ILE A 190 5.76 -5.13 19.85
CA ILE A 190 6.36 -3.98 19.16
C ILE A 190 6.97 -3.00 20.17
N THR A 191 8.14 -2.46 19.86
CA THR A 191 8.82 -1.46 20.69
C THR A 191 9.18 -0.21 19.90
N ALA A 192 9.27 0.94 20.59
CA ALA A 192 9.72 2.20 19.99
C ALA A 192 11.14 2.09 19.37
N THR A 193 12.00 1.26 19.97
CA THR A 193 13.34 0.95 19.43
C THR A 193 13.25 0.27 18.08
N GLN A 194 12.37 -0.73 17.91
CA GLN A 194 12.20 -1.42 16.63
C GLN A 194 11.65 -0.48 15.55
N ILE A 195 10.69 0.38 15.88
CA ILE A 195 10.19 1.40 14.95
C ILE A 195 11.33 2.33 14.51
N THR A 196 12.17 2.77 15.46
CA THR A 196 13.33 3.62 15.17
C THR A 196 14.35 2.91 14.27
N GLN A 197 14.62 1.62 14.53
CA GLN A 197 15.50 0.80 13.70
C GLN A 197 14.95 0.65 12.27
N PHE A 198 13.66 0.39 12.11
CA PHE A 198 13.01 0.31 10.81
C PHE A 198 13.19 1.61 10.02
N VAL A 199 12.84 2.75 10.61
CA VAL A 199 12.95 4.07 9.96
C VAL A 199 14.40 4.40 9.62
N ASN A 200 15.35 4.11 10.52
CA ASN A 200 16.76 4.35 10.25
C ASN A 200 17.30 3.44 9.14
N ALA A 201 16.87 2.18 9.09
CA ALA A 201 17.24 1.26 8.02
C ALA A 201 16.69 1.74 6.66
N LEU A 202 15.45 2.24 6.61
CA LEU A 202 14.88 2.84 5.39
C LEU A 202 15.67 4.06 4.93
N LYS A 203 16.01 4.97 5.85
CA LYS A 203 16.89 6.12 5.57
C LYS A 203 18.28 5.67 5.12
N GLY A 204 18.79 4.55 5.63
CA GLY A 204 20.10 4.00 5.28
C GLY A 204 20.19 3.44 3.85
N GLN A 205 19.08 3.15 3.18
CA GLN A 205 19.12 2.55 1.85
C GLN A 205 19.69 3.52 0.80
N SER A 206 20.77 3.11 0.12
CA SER A 206 21.30 3.79 -1.06
C SER A 206 20.35 3.63 -2.24
N ASN A 207 20.21 4.66 -3.10
CA ASN A 207 19.33 4.69 -4.29
C ASN A 207 17.83 4.88 -4.04
N ARG A 208 17.49 5.72 -3.04
CA ARG A 208 16.14 6.04 -2.57
C ARG A 208 15.09 6.43 -3.62
N GLN A 209 15.46 6.69 -4.87
CA GLN A 209 14.50 7.06 -5.91
C GLN A 209 14.71 6.16 -7.12
N THR A 210 14.07 4.98 -7.09
CA THR A 210 13.86 4.10 -8.26
C THR A 210 14.95 4.15 -9.33
N LYS A 211 16.07 3.53 -8.99
CA LYS A 211 16.55 2.32 -9.67
C LYS A 211 17.18 1.34 -8.68
N ALA A 212 17.05 1.58 -7.35
CA ALA A 212 17.47 0.63 -6.33
C ALA A 212 17.12 0.95 -4.85
N GLY A 213 16.05 1.69 -4.53
CA GLY A 213 15.84 2.01 -3.12
C GLY A 213 14.54 2.69 -2.72
N THR A 214 14.24 2.50 -1.43
CA THR A 214 13.09 2.99 -0.68
C THR A 214 13.05 4.52 -0.54
N LYS A 215 11.88 5.13 -0.76
CA LYS A 215 11.59 6.53 -0.39
C LYS A 215 11.04 6.59 1.04
N VAL A 216 11.49 7.57 1.82
CA VAL A 216 10.96 7.94 3.15
C VAL A 216 10.36 9.33 3.03
#